data_AF-Q14V32-F1
#
_entry.id   AF-Q14V32-F1
#
_cell.length_a   1.000
_cell.length_b   1.000
_cell.length_c   1.000
_cell.angle_alpha   90.00
_cell.angle_beta   90.00
_cell.angle_gamma   90.00
#
_symmetry.space_group_name_H-M   'P 1'
#
loop_
_entity.id
_entity.type
_entity.pdbx_description
1 polymer ?
#
loop_
_entity_poly.entity_id
_entity_poly.type
_entity_poly.pdbx_seq_one_letter_code
_entity_poly.pdbx_strand_id
1 'polypeptide(L)'
;MNVLNSTSPLLQNRNITPKTSCLTQWKHLVKPCFILIAILVFSAPVAYSLSELIMIARHKSPTVSNLIKIVILSSKKSRTMIKTKSSTATKYVGLPPLLDAPNSNEALSPPAALCGKRIVGYFAEFENSGLTRKQLQMLTHIIYLFAIPRNGVITIVDDRSLRKFEEMKSNAREASSTLKIMISIGGHYNSRSFSGLVFNETSRTVFVNSIVSFVEKYDIDGIEMFWMWPRYRDKNNYLMFIQELRYAFTELQNKLNRKEDFVISLVASSNLNLLFNLVEFLNSVDFFGIYLFNSYSYQVGPDSPLYGGGSRNVDEIMKYYICKTGQPSKFNIIISFHATYWEGTDLPLRDDSDNIWKVNESGRLAVALRWRELPHHKWNLENIKFHNLTKTSYIWIPGPPTRFLTLEDEQSLREKNRYVADHNIGGITMWTIDQDDDDHTLLKVVSSAELCTGEEKNTIKYNCH
;
A
#
# COMPACT_ATOMS: atom_id res chain seq x y z
N MET A 1 14.67 -21.05 51.35
CA MET A 1 15.61 -22.03 50.78
C MET A 1 15.02 -22.45 49.44
N ASN A 2 15.58 -22.23 48.25
CA ASN A 2 16.97 -22.00 47.84
C ASN A 2 17.04 -20.89 46.78
N VAL A 3 18.05 -20.05 46.94
CA VAL A 3 18.62 -19.20 45.90
C VAL A 3 19.51 -20.11 45.04
N LEU A 4 19.30 -20.13 43.72
CA LEU A 4 20.27 -20.65 42.78
C LEU A 4 20.72 -19.52 41.86
N ASN A 5 21.91 -19.03 42.18
CA ASN A 5 22.78 -18.27 41.30
C ASN A 5 23.12 -19.08 40.05
N SER A 6 23.06 -18.45 38.88
CA SER A 6 24.01 -18.75 37.82
C SER A 6 24.52 -17.45 37.22
N THR A 7 25.80 -17.20 37.47
CA THR A 7 26.61 -16.08 37.04
C THR A 7 27.19 -16.38 35.66
N SER A 8 26.91 -15.53 34.66
CA SER A 8 27.62 -15.52 33.39
C SER A 8 28.74 -14.45 33.44
N PRO A 9 30.02 -14.83 33.23
CA PRO A 9 31.16 -13.94 33.41
C PRO A 9 31.55 -13.26 32.09
N LEU A 10 31.00 -12.10 31.78
CA LEU A 10 31.47 -11.26 30.65
C LEU A 10 31.56 -9.76 30.97
N LEU A 11 31.75 -9.39 32.24
CA LEU A 11 32.05 -8.02 32.65
C LEU A 11 33.32 -7.98 33.51
N GLN A 12 34.46 -8.33 32.92
CA GLN A 12 35.75 -7.95 33.49
C GLN A 12 36.08 -6.51 33.06
N ASN A 13 35.90 -5.59 34.01
CA ASN A 13 36.40 -4.22 33.99
C ASN A 13 37.91 -4.22 33.69
N ARG A 14 38.29 -3.83 32.47
CA ARG A 14 39.67 -3.39 32.19
C ARG A 14 39.79 -1.92 32.59
N ASN A 15 40.45 -1.70 33.72
CA ASN A 15 41.00 -0.40 34.10
C ASN A 15 41.96 0.09 33.00
N ILE A 16 41.54 1.09 32.23
CA ILE A 16 42.43 1.83 31.34
C ILE A 16 42.68 3.18 32.00
N THR A 17 43.87 3.32 32.58
CA THR A 17 44.42 4.58 33.08
C THR A 17 44.70 5.56 31.92
N PRO A 18 44.53 6.87 32.14
CA PRO A 18 44.43 7.85 31.06
C PRO A 18 45.81 8.25 30.54
N LYS A 19 46.12 7.91 29.28
CA LYS A 19 47.26 8.50 28.58
C LYS A 19 46.87 9.84 27.95
N THR A 20 47.36 10.89 28.58
CA THR A 20 47.45 12.26 28.09
C THR A 20 48.27 12.35 26.80
N SER A 21 47.62 12.23 25.63
CA SER A 21 48.18 12.76 24.37
C SER A 21 47.15 13.14 23.29
N CYS A 22 45.85 13.08 23.57
CA CYS A 22 44.81 13.33 22.55
C CYS A 22 44.72 14.80 22.08
N LEU A 23 45.20 15.77 22.88
CA LEU A 23 45.04 17.20 22.59
C LEU A 23 45.92 17.71 21.43
N THR A 24 47.02 17.04 21.08
CA THR A 24 47.91 17.47 19.98
C THR A 24 47.49 16.94 18.61
N GLN A 25 46.80 15.80 18.53
CA GLN A 25 46.28 15.27 17.25
C GLN A 25 45.10 16.08 16.70
N TRP A 26 44.33 16.76 17.56
CA TRP A 26 43.11 17.44 17.13
C TRP A 26 43.38 18.71 16.32
N LYS A 27 44.48 19.44 16.60
CA LYS A 27 44.82 20.70 15.90
C LYS A 27 45.05 20.51 14.39
N HIS A 28 45.49 19.33 13.94
CA HIS A 28 45.75 19.06 12.51
C HIS A 28 44.48 18.67 11.72
N LEU A 29 43.40 18.27 12.40
CA LEU A 29 42.13 17.90 11.75
C LEU A 29 41.16 19.07 11.59
N VAL A 30 41.33 20.14 12.38
CA VAL A 30 40.43 21.30 12.39
C VAL A 30 40.38 22.00 11.03
N LYS A 31 41.53 22.30 10.40
CA LYS A 31 41.58 23.00 9.10
C LYS A 31 40.90 22.20 7.96
N PRO A 32 41.24 20.91 7.73
CA PRO A 32 40.56 20.10 6.73
C PRO A 32 39.05 19.99 6.97
N CYS A 33 38.61 19.81 8.22
CA CYS A 33 37.19 19.74 8.56
C CYS A 33 36.46 21.06 8.24
N PHE A 34 37.05 22.23 8.57
CA PHE A 34 36.46 23.52 8.21
C PHE A 34 36.37 23.71 6.70
N ILE A 35 37.38 23.30 5.93
CA ILE A 35 37.34 23.36 4.46
C ILE A 35 36.22 22.45 3.92
N LEU A 36 36.08 21.23 4.44
CA LEU A 36 35.08 20.28 3.99
C LEU A 36 33.66 20.74 4.36
N ILE A 37 33.47 21.30 5.56
CA ILE A 37 32.21 21.92 5.98
C ILE A 37 31.90 23.13 5.10
N ALA A 38 32.87 24.01 4.82
CA ALA A 38 32.67 25.16 3.94
C ALA A 38 32.28 24.71 2.53
N ILE A 39 32.97 23.71 1.95
CA ILE A 39 32.62 23.15 0.64
C ILE A 39 31.17 22.65 0.66
N LEU A 40 30.75 21.88 1.68
CA LEU A 40 29.39 21.37 1.78
C LEU A 40 28.34 22.49 1.96
N VAL A 41 28.65 23.49 2.79
CA VAL A 41 27.76 24.63 3.06
C VAL A 41 27.60 25.54 1.84
N PHE A 42 28.65 25.72 1.04
CA PHE A 42 28.57 26.54 -0.18
C PHE A 42 28.10 25.73 -1.40
N SER A 43 28.39 24.43 -1.50
CA SER A 43 27.98 23.63 -2.65
C SER A 43 26.50 23.32 -2.65
N ALA A 44 25.88 23.11 -1.48
CA ALA A 44 24.47 22.70 -1.42
C ALA A 44 23.50 23.80 -1.91
N PRO A 45 23.63 25.07 -1.51
CA PRO A 45 22.80 26.15 -2.04
C PRO A 45 23.03 26.38 -3.53
N VAL A 46 24.28 26.34 -3.99
CA VAL A 46 24.61 26.52 -5.42
C VAL A 46 24.03 25.37 -6.25
N ALA A 47 24.15 24.12 -5.79
CA ALA A 47 23.57 22.96 -6.45
C ALA A 47 22.03 23.05 -6.50
N TYR A 48 21.39 23.50 -5.42
CA TYR A 48 19.94 23.70 -5.36
C TYR A 48 19.47 24.83 -6.30
N SER A 49 20.14 25.99 -6.28
CA SER A 49 19.80 27.09 -7.19
C SER A 49 20.03 26.69 -8.65
N LEU A 50 21.07 25.90 -8.93
CA LEU A 50 21.34 25.40 -10.27
C LEU A 50 20.30 24.35 -10.70
N SER A 51 19.83 23.47 -9.81
CA SER A 51 18.79 22.49 -10.13
C SER A 51 17.45 23.18 -10.44
N GLU A 52 17.06 24.19 -9.66
CA GLU A 52 15.88 25.02 -9.94
C GLU A 52 15.98 25.72 -11.30
N LEU A 53 17.12 26.34 -11.59
CA LEU A 53 17.36 26.98 -12.89
C LEU A 53 17.29 25.98 -14.05
N ILE A 54 17.85 24.78 -13.89
CA ILE A 54 17.79 23.72 -14.90
C ILE A 54 16.35 23.25 -15.10
N MET A 55 15.56 23.06 -14.03
CA MET A 55 14.15 22.67 -14.13
C MET A 55 13.33 23.73 -14.86
N ILE A 56 13.49 25.01 -14.50
CA ILE A 56 12.82 26.13 -15.17
C ILE A 56 13.23 26.22 -16.64
N ALA A 57 14.54 26.11 -16.94
CA ALA A 57 15.05 26.18 -18.30
C ALA A 57 14.57 24.99 -19.17
N ARG A 58 14.52 23.79 -18.60
CA ARG A 58 14.00 22.57 -19.25
C ARG A 58 12.51 22.72 -19.61
N HIS A 59 11.72 23.33 -18.73
CA HIS A 59 10.29 23.57 -18.98
C HIS A 59 10.07 24.67 -20.03
N LYS A 60 10.90 25.72 -20.05
CA LYS A 60 10.70 26.87 -20.94
C LYS A 60 11.38 26.75 -22.31
N SER A 61 12.36 25.87 -22.47
CA SER A 61 13.14 25.76 -23.72
C SER A 61 13.23 24.32 -24.23
N PRO A 62 12.57 23.99 -25.36
CA PRO A 62 12.73 22.70 -26.04
C PRO A 62 14.19 22.40 -26.38
N THR A 63 14.98 23.42 -26.72
CA THR A 63 16.41 23.31 -27.03
C THR A 63 17.22 22.81 -25.81
N VAL A 64 16.97 23.37 -24.62
CA VAL A 64 17.64 22.94 -23.37
C VAL A 64 17.23 21.51 -23.00
N SER A 65 15.95 21.17 -23.16
CA SER A 65 15.43 19.81 -22.93
C SER A 65 16.14 18.77 -23.83
N ASN A 66 16.34 19.09 -25.11
CA ASN A 66 17.05 18.21 -26.04
C ASN A 66 18.55 18.09 -25.71
N LEU A 67 19.21 19.18 -25.29
CA LEU A 67 20.63 19.14 -24.91
C LEU A 67 20.87 18.23 -23.69
N ILE A 68 20.00 18.33 -22.67
CA ILE A 68 20.07 17.49 -21.45
C ILE A 68 19.88 16.00 -21.79
N LYS A 69 18.96 15.67 -22.73
CA LYS A 69 18.79 14.29 -23.21
C LYS A 69 20.09 13.72 -23.79
N ILE A 70 20.83 14.51 -24.58
CA ILE A 70 22.10 14.08 -25.18
C ILE A 70 23.15 13.80 -24.09
N VAL A 71 23.26 14.66 -23.07
CA VAL A 71 24.22 14.47 -21.96
C VAL A 71 23.87 13.22 -21.15
N ILE A 72 22.59 13.00 -20.83
CA ILE A 72 22.14 11.79 -20.12
C ILE A 72 22.38 10.51 -20.94
N LEU A 73 22.18 10.56 -22.26
CA LEU A 73 22.48 9.44 -23.15
C LEU A 73 23.99 9.16 -23.27
N SER A 74 24.84 10.19 -23.21
CA SER A 74 26.30 10.01 -23.27
C SER A 74 26.86 9.27 -22.05
N SER A 75 26.23 9.44 -20.87
CA SER A 75 26.55 8.71 -19.63
C SER A 75 26.24 7.20 -19.73
N LYS A 76 25.27 6.80 -20.56
CA LYS A 76 24.84 5.39 -20.69
C LYS A 76 25.69 4.54 -21.65
N LYS A 77 26.64 5.13 -22.40
CA LYS A 77 27.40 4.38 -23.43
C LYS A 77 28.58 3.54 -22.92
N SER A 78 28.76 3.40 -21.61
CA SER A 78 29.71 2.44 -21.04
C SER A 78 28.98 1.24 -20.44
N ARG A 79 28.51 0.33 -21.30
CA ARG A 79 28.16 -1.07 -20.96
C ARG A 79 28.02 -1.88 -22.24
N THR A 80 29.16 -2.30 -22.74
CA THR A 80 29.31 -3.34 -23.77
C THR A 80 29.23 -4.69 -23.09
N MET A 81 28.27 -5.57 -23.43
CA MET A 81 28.50 -7.02 -23.45
C MET A 81 27.42 -7.79 -24.22
N ILE A 82 27.90 -8.33 -25.35
CA ILE A 82 27.77 -9.72 -25.86
C ILE A 82 26.36 -10.29 -26.07
N LYS A 83 26.06 -10.44 -27.37
CA LYS A 83 25.00 -11.23 -27.99
C LYS A 83 25.21 -12.73 -27.76
N THR A 84 24.15 -13.44 -27.39
CA THR A 84 23.99 -14.88 -27.65
C THR A 84 22.76 -15.11 -28.51
N LYS A 85 22.98 -15.82 -29.63
CA LYS A 85 22.01 -16.26 -30.64
C LYS A 85 21.23 -17.48 -30.12
N SER A 86 19.90 -17.47 -30.25
CA SER A 86 19.09 -18.29 -31.19
C SER A 86 19.04 -19.80 -30.96
N SER A 87 17.84 -20.32 -30.72
CA SER A 87 17.28 -21.46 -31.47
C SER A 87 15.74 -21.53 -31.36
N THR A 88 15.08 -21.37 -32.53
CA THR A 88 13.94 -22.14 -33.09
C THR A 88 13.15 -23.08 -32.15
N ALA A 89 11.85 -22.86 -31.93
CA ALA A 89 10.68 -23.10 -32.80
C ALA A 89 10.14 -24.54 -32.71
N THR A 90 8.92 -24.67 -32.18
CA THR A 90 8.02 -25.79 -32.46
C THR A 90 6.59 -25.25 -32.61
N LYS A 91 6.02 -25.42 -33.80
CA LYS A 91 4.61 -25.16 -34.14
C LYS A 91 3.77 -26.32 -33.61
N TYR A 92 2.67 -26.01 -32.94
CA TYR A 92 1.54 -26.94 -32.79
C TYR A 92 0.36 -26.44 -33.63
N VAL A 93 -0.18 -27.36 -34.43
CA VAL A 93 -1.29 -27.18 -35.36
C VAL A 93 -2.53 -27.84 -34.75
N GLY A 94 -3.59 -27.05 -34.61
CA GLY A 94 -4.98 -27.39 -34.94
C GLY A 94 -5.76 -28.40 -34.09
N LEU A 95 -6.79 -27.90 -33.40
CA LEU A 95 -8.12 -28.53 -33.36
C LEU A 95 -9.20 -27.44 -33.63
N PRO A 96 -10.34 -27.78 -34.26
CA PRO A 96 -11.28 -26.80 -34.80
C PRO A 96 -12.27 -26.27 -33.74
N PRO A 97 -12.89 -25.09 -33.95
CA PRO A 97 -13.79 -24.48 -32.97
C PRO A 97 -15.16 -25.18 -32.97
N LEU A 98 -15.66 -25.44 -31.76
CA LEU A 98 -17.04 -25.82 -31.51
C LEU A 98 -17.96 -24.61 -31.68
N LEU A 99 -19.14 -24.89 -32.22
CA LEU A 99 -20.21 -23.98 -32.64
C LEU A 99 -20.52 -22.88 -31.62
N ASP A 100 -20.68 -21.66 -32.15
CA ASP A 100 -20.88 -20.40 -31.46
C ASP A 100 -22.09 -20.42 -30.50
N ALA A 101 -21.82 -20.37 -29.19
CA ALA A 101 -22.74 -19.77 -28.24
C ALA A 101 -22.51 -18.24 -28.24
N PRO A 102 -23.55 -17.42 -28.03
CA PRO A 102 -23.49 -16.00 -28.40
C PRO A 102 -22.37 -15.25 -27.66
N ASN A 103 -21.54 -14.56 -28.45
CA ASN A 103 -20.56 -13.58 -28.01
C ASN A 103 -21.24 -12.43 -27.25
N SER A 104 -21.52 -12.60 -25.97
CA SER A 104 -21.53 -11.49 -25.03
C SER A 104 -20.13 -11.36 -24.46
N ASN A 105 -19.20 -10.82 -25.26
CA ASN A 105 -17.93 -10.26 -24.79
C ASN A 105 -18.15 -8.99 -23.93
N GLU A 106 -19.25 -8.95 -23.16
CA GLU A 106 -19.46 -7.93 -22.17
C GLU A 106 -18.38 -8.17 -21.11
N ALA A 107 -17.43 -7.23 -21.01
CA ALA A 107 -16.28 -7.37 -20.14
C ALA A 107 -16.76 -7.53 -18.70
N LEU A 108 -16.72 -8.76 -18.19
CA LEU A 108 -17.11 -9.13 -16.83
C LEU A 108 -16.31 -8.29 -15.83
N SER A 109 -16.98 -7.28 -15.30
CA SER A 109 -16.48 -6.32 -14.32
C SER A 109 -17.54 -6.17 -13.23
N PRO A 110 -17.16 -5.88 -11.97
CA PRO A 110 -18.15 -5.64 -10.93
C PRO A 110 -18.99 -4.38 -11.27
N PRO A 111 -20.27 -4.29 -10.83
CA PRO A 111 -21.16 -3.16 -11.11
C PRO A 111 -20.54 -1.78 -10.82
N ALA A 112 -19.72 -1.69 -9.77
CA ALA A 112 -18.97 -0.49 -9.39
C ALA A 112 -18.12 0.11 -10.54
N ALA A 113 -17.66 -0.72 -11.49
CA ALA A 113 -16.88 -0.27 -12.64
C ALA A 113 -17.67 0.69 -13.55
N LEU A 114 -19.01 0.56 -13.63
CA LEU A 114 -19.87 1.36 -14.51
C LEU A 114 -19.80 2.87 -14.20
N CYS A 115 -19.63 3.23 -12.93
CA CYS A 115 -19.46 4.62 -12.49
C CYS A 115 -18.00 4.97 -12.16
N GLY A 116 -17.05 4.08 -12.45
CA GLY A 116 -15.62 4.28 -12.16
C GLY A 116 -15.25 4.17 -10.67
N LYS A 117 -16.12 3.58 -9.85
CA LYS A 117 -15.78 3.19 -8.48
C LYS A 117 -14.93 1.91 -8.48
N ARG A 118 -14.23 1.67 -7.38
CA ARG A 118 -13.20 0.62 -7.31
C ARG A 118 -13.54 -0.48 -6.31
N ILE A 119 -13.33 -1.71 -6.75
CA ILE A 119 -13.24 -2.90 -5.91
C ILE A 119 -11.81 -3.42 -6.07
N VAL A 120 -10.97 -3.14 -5.07
CA VAL A 120 -9.53 -3.40 -5.13
C VAL A 120 -9.20 -4.60 -4.24
N GLY A 121 -8.63 -5.65 -4.82
CA GLY A 121 -8.16 -6.80 -4.06
C GLY A 121 -6.66 -6.76 -3.86
N TYR A 122 -6.18 -6.81 -2.61
CA TYR A 122 -4.79 -7.18 -2.36
C TYR A 122 -4.63 -8.70 -2.50
N PHE A 123 -3.59 -9.14 -3.21
CA PHE A 123 -3.16 -10.54 -3.29
C PHE A 123 -1.78 -10.67 -2.66
N ALA A 124 -1.68 -11.43 -1.58
CA ALA A 124 -0.50 -11.41 -0.73
C ALA A 124 0.49 -12.51 -1.08
N GLU A 125 1.76 -12.15 -1.23
CA GLU A 125 2.85 -13.12 -1.42
C GLU A 125 2.90 -14.18 -0.32
N PHE A 126 2.64 -13.78 0.93
CA PHE A 126 2.73 -14.60 2.13
C PHE A 126 1.51 -15.51 2.41
N GLU A 127 0.50 -15.49 1.54
CA GLU A 127 -0.65 -16.40 1.60
C GLU A 127 -0.45 -17.60 0.67
N ASN A 128 -1.10 -18.73 0.93
CA ASN A 128 -0.88 -19.95 0.14
C ASN A 128 -2.00 -20.24 -0.88
N SER A 129 -3.17 -19.65 -0.73
CA SER A 129 -4.28 -19.91 -1.65
C SER A 129 -4.09 -19.21 -2.99
N GLY A 130 -4.43 -19.94 -4.05
CA GLY A 130 -4.46 -19.41 -5.42
C GLY A 130 -5.65 -18.50 -5.66
N LEU A 131 -5.69 -17.89 -6.85
CA LEU A 131 -6.80 -17.05 -7.31
C LEU A 131 -7.68 -17.83 -8.27
N THR A 132 -8.99 -17.76 -8.06
CA THR A 132 -9.95 -18.26 -9.04
C THR A 132 -10.26 -17.18 -10.09
N ARG A 133 -10.63 -17.62 -11.30
CA ARG A 133 -11.13 -16.72 -12.35
C ARG A 133 -12.32 -15.88 -11.87
N LYS A 134 -13.18 -16.46 -11.02
CA LYS A 134 -14.36 -15.80 -10.46
C LYS A 134 -13.97 -14.65 -9.52
N GLN A 135 -12.97 -14.83 -8.66
CA GLN A 135 -12.46 -13.75 -7.83
C GLN A 135 -11.95 -12.59 -8.68
N LEU A 136 -11.19 -12.88 -9.73
CA LEU A 136 -10.62 -11.85 -10.61
C LEU A 136 -11.71 -11.04 -11.34
N GLN A 137 -12.80 -11.67 -11.75
CA GLN A 137 -13.94 -11.01 -12.40
C GLN A 137 -14.76 -10.11 -11.46
N MET A 138 -14.60 -10.28 -10.15
CA MET A 138 -15.26 -9.46 -9.12
C MET A 138 -14.49 -8.19 -8.77
N LEU A 139 -13.31 -7.96 -9.38
CA LEU A 139 -12.42 -6.85 -9.06
C LEU A 139 -12.32 -5.84 -10.20
N THR A 140 -12.07 -4.58 -9.85
CA THR A 140 -11.60 -3.58 -10.83
C THR A 140 -10.09 -3.45 -10.82
N HIS A 141 -9.45 -3.71 -9.67
CA HIS A 141 -8.00 -3.69 -9.52
C HIS A 141 -7.55 -4.89 -8.67
N ILE A 142 -6.45 -5.51 -9.05
CA ILE A 142 -5.71 -6.45 -8.22
C ILE A 142 -4.31 -5.91 -7.97
N ILE A 143 -3.88 -5.91 -6.71
CA ILE A 143 -2.58 -5.37 -6.30
C ILE A 143 -1.78 -6.46 -5.59
N TYR A 144 -0.65 -6.85 -6.17
CA TYR A 144 0.25 -7.83 -5.57
C TYR A 144 1.06 -7.20 -4.42
N LEU A 145 1.08 -7.86 -3.26
CA LEU A 145 1.85 -7.45 -2.09
C LEU A 145 3.05 -8.39 -1.90
N PHE A 146 4.32 -8.00 -1.99
CA PHE A 146 4.87 -6.66 -2.25
C PHE A 146 6.10 -6.75 -3.16
N ALA A 147 6.40 -5.68 -3.88
CA ALA A 147 7.77 -5.38 -4.29
C ALA A 147 8.54 -4.69 -3.17
N ILE A 148 9.83 -4.99 -3.04
CA ILE A 148 10.71 -4.41 -2.03
C ILE A 148 11.79 -3.57 -2.71
N PRO A 149 12.00 -2.31 -2.27
CA PRO A 149 13.14 -1.52 -2.74
C PRO A 149 14.45 -1.98 -2.09
N ARG A 150 15.43 -2.37 -2.89
CA ARG A 150 16.82 -2.56 -2.46
C ARG A 150 17.70 -1.54 -3.18
N ASN A 151 18.29 -0.60 -2.43
CA ASN A 151 19.16 0.44 -2.98
C ASN A 151 18.52 1.22 -4.15
N GLY A 152 17.22 1.51 -4.05
CA GLY A 152 16.46 2.21 -5.09
C GLY A 152 15.97 1.32 -6.23
N VAL A 153 16.30 0.03 -6.25
CA VAL A 153 15.78 -0.93 -7.25
C VAL A 153 14.66 -1.75 -6.63
N ILE A 154 13.47 -1.72 -7.22
CA ILE A 154 12.36 -2.57 -6.78
C ILE A 154 12.50 -4.00 -7.30
N THR A 155 12.35 -4.96 -6.40
CA THR A 155 12.47 -6.38 -6.71
C THR A 155 11.41 -7.18 -5.96
N ILE A 156 10.94 -8.27 -6.55
CA ILE A 156 10.25 -9.33 -5.81
C ILE A 156 11.32 -10.22 -5.16
N VAL A 157 11.08 -10.63 -3.92
CA VAL A 157 12.13 -11.13 -3.00
C VAL A 157 12.82 -12.42 -3.45
N ASP A 158 12.05 -13.36 -3.98
CA ASP A 158 12.51 -14.67 -4.38
C ASP A 158 11.73 -15.19 -5.60
N ASP A 159 12.23 -16.29 -6.18
CA ASP A 159 11.67 -16.85 -7.42
C ASP A 159 10.25 -17.42 -7.22
N ARG A 160 9.89 -17.85 -6.01
CA ARG A 160 8.52 -18.35 -5.72
C ARG A 160 7.55 -17.18 -5.71
N SER A 161 7.88 -16.09 -5.02
CA SER A 161 7.08 -14.87 -5.03
C SER A 161 6.96 -14.32 -6.46
N LEU A 162 8.05 -14.33 -7.24
CA LEU A 162 8.03 -13.87 -8.62
C LEU A 162 7.11 -14.73 -9.50
N ARG A 163 7.20 -16.05 -9.40
CA ARG A 163 6.27 -16.96 -10.11
C ARG A 163 4.82 -16.71 -9.72
N LYS A 164 4.55 -16.51 -8.42
CA LYS A 164 3.19 -16.22 -7.93
C LYS A 164 2.64 -14.90 -8.50
N PHE A 165 3.49 -13.87 -8.63
CA PHE A 165 3.13 -12.61 -9.28
C PHE A 165 2.86 -12.77 -10.78
N GLU A 166 3.72 -13.51 -11.50
CA GLU A 166 3.54 -13.75 -12.93
C GLU A 166 2.29 -14.60 -13.22
N GLU A 167 2.00 -15.59 -12.38
CA GLU A 167 0.78 -16.39 -12.43
C GLU A 167 -0.46 -15.53 -12.18
N MET A 168 -0.48 -14.72 -11.11
CA MET A 168 -1.55 -13.76 -10.84
C MET A 168 -1.80 -12.87 -12.07
N LYS A 169 -0.73 -12.35 -12.68
CA LYS A 169 -0.82 -11.50 -13.86
C LYS A 169 -1.42 -12.23 -15.06
N SER A 170 -0.96 -13.45 -15.35
CA SER A 170 -1.49 -14.27 -16.46
C SER A 170 -2.98 -14.54 -16.25
N ASN A 171 -3.35 -15.03 -15.07
CA ASN A 171 -4.72 -15.37 -14.72
C ASN A 171 -5.63 -14.12 -14.76
N ALA A 172 -5.14 -12.97 -14.29
CA ALA A 172 -5.87 -11.70 -14.34
C ALA A 172 -6.16 -11.25 -15.78
N ARG A 173 -5.16 -11.29 -16.67
CA ARG A 173 -5.34 -10.92 -18.09
C ARG A 173 -6.29 -11.87 -18.83
N GLU A 174 -6.30 -13.16 -18.47
CA GLU A 174 -7.23 -14.14 -19.03
C GLU A 174 -8.65 -14.01 -18.46
N ALA A 175 -8.78 -13.59 -17.21
CA ALA A 175 -10.07 -13.49 -16.53
C ALA A 175 -10.88 -12.27 -16.97
N SER A 176 -10.23 -11.12 -17.16
CA SER A 176 -10.87 -9.85 -17.51
C SER A 176 -9.92 -8.89 -18.23
N SER A 177 -10.41 -8.31 -19.33
CA SER A 177 -9.68 -7.31 -20.12
C SER A 177 -9.66 -5.91 -19.48
N THR A 178 -10.52 -5.65 -18.49
CA THR A 178 -10.67 -4.35 -17.82
C THR A 178 -10.00 -4.31 -16.45
N LEU A 179 -9.68 -5.48 -15.86
CA LEU A 179 -9.02 -5.60 -14.57
C LEU A 179 -7.62 -4.98 -14.60
N LYS A 180 -7.39 -4.00 -13.73
CA LYS A 180 -6.09 -3.36 -13.55
C LYS A 180 -5.18 -4.21 -12.69
N ILE A 181 -4.00 -4.52 -13.20
CA ILE A 181 -3.00 -5.32 -12.51
C ILE A 181 -1.93 -4.37 -11.97
N MET A 182 -1.71 -4.35 -10.67
CA MET A 182 -0.75 -3.46 -10.03
C MET A 182 0.15 -4.22 -9.06
N ILE A 183 1.20 -3.54 -8.59
CA ILE A 183 2.06 -4.03 -7.51
C ILE A 183 2.21 -2.97 -6.42
N SER A 184 2.13 -3.39 -5.17
CA SER A 184 2.38 -2.52 -4.03
C SER A 184 3.84 -2.59 -3.63
N ILE A 185 4.46 -1.43 -3.41
CA ILE A 185 5.87 -1.29 -3.06
C ILE A 185 5.96 -0.95 -1.58
N GLY A 186 6.73 -1.74 -0.82
CA GLY A 186 7.00 -1.50 0.60
C GLY A 186 6.17 -2.37 1.53
N GLY A 187 5.23 -1.76 2.25
CA GLY A 187 4.53 -2.35 3.38
C GLY A 187 5.21 -2.04 4.73
N HIS A 188 4.63 -2.57 5.81
CA HIS A 188 5.04 -2.24 7.18
C HIS A 188 6.56 -2.44 7.43
N TYR A 189 7.11 -3.59 7.03
CA TYR A 189 8.51 -3.92 7.32
C TYR A 189 9.52 -3.33 6.31
N ASN A 190 9.08 -3.05 5.08
CA ASN A 190 9.99 -2.74 3.96
C ASN A 190 9.98 -1.27 3.52
N SER A 191 9.25 -0.41 4.22
CA SER A 191 9.21 1.04 3.95
C SER A 191 10.28 1.86 4.68
N ARG A 192 11.11 1.23 5.52
CA ARG A 192 12.15 1.92 6.33
C ARG A 192 13.17 2.68 5.49
N SER A 193 13.48 2.20 4.28
CA SER A 193 14.46 2.81 3.38
C SER A 193 13.90 3.98 2.56
N PHE A 194 12.56 4.13 2.47
CA PHE A 194 11.92 5.10 1.58
C PHE A 194 12.36 6.55 1.82
N SER A 195 12.54 6.96 3.09
CA SER A 195 13.06 8.29 3.43
C SER A 195 14.39 8.59 2.72
N GLY A 196 15.29 7.62 2.63
CA GLY A 196 16.56 7.75 1.90
C GLY A 196 16.40 7.68 0.39
N LEU A 197 15.44 6.91 -0.13
CA LEU A 197 15.17 6.81 -1.57
C LEU A 197 14.57 8.09 -2.14
N VAL A 198 13.75 8.81 -1.37
CA VAL A 198 13.14 10.06 -1.82
C VAL A 198 13.94 11.32 -1.46
N PHE A 199 15.02 11.17 -0.69
CA PHE A 199 15.70 12.28 -0.02
C PHE A 199 16.22 13.38 -0.94
N ASN A 200 16.69 13.05 -2.13
CA ASN A 200 17.20 14.02 -3.10
C ASN A 200 16.89 13.60 -4.54
N GLU A 201 17.12 14.51 -5.49
CA GLU A 201 16.83 14.32 -6.91
C GLU A 201 17.50 13.06 -7.50
N THR A 202 18.75 12.78 -7.11
CA THR A 202 19.48 11.62 -7.60
C THR A 202 18.85 10.32 -7.12
N SER A 203 18.56 10.20 -5.82
CA SER A 203 17.95 8.99 -5.25
C SER A 203 16.53 8.79 -5.78
N ARG A 204 15.75 9.86 -5.94
CA ARG A 204 14.41 9.80 -6.54
C ARG A 204 14.47 9.34 -7.98
N THR A 205 15.37 9.90 -8.78
CA THR A 205 15.54 9.51 -10.19
C THR A 205 15.89 8.04 -10.32
N VAL A 206 16.77 7.49 -9.48
CA VAL A 206 17.07 6.05 -9.47
C VAL A 206 15.82 5.24 -9.15
N PHE A 207 15.06 5.65 -8.12
CA PHE A 207 13.88 4.93 -7.68
C PHE A 207 12.74 4.97 -8.71
N VAL A 208 12.43 6.15 -9.26
CA VAL A 208 11.44 6.34 -10.35
C VAL A 208 11.81 5.49 -11.56
N ASN A 209 13.06 5.53 -12.01
CA ASN A 209 13.49 4.73 -13.17
C ASN A 209 13.38 3.22 -12.90
N SER A 210 13.65 2.78 -11.67
CA SER A 210 13.44 1.38 -11.32
C SER A 210 11.97 0.99 -11.37
N ILE A 211 11.06 1.84 -10.92
CA ILE A 211 9.62 1.58 -10.95
C ILE A 211 9.13 1.52 -12.39
N VAL A 212 9.49 2.50 -13.22
CA VAL A 212 9.16 2.56 -14.65
C VAL A 212 9.67 1.30 -15.36
N SER A 213 10.92 0.89 -15.09
CA SER A 213 11.51 -0.30 -15.70
C SER A 213 10.78 -1.58 -15.30
N PHE A 214 10.33 -1.68 -14.04
CA PHE A 214 9.58 -2.84 -13.57
C PHE A 214 8.19 -2.91 -14.22
N VAL A 215 7.47 -1.78 -14.23
CA VAL A 215 6.14 -1.66 -14.84
C VAL A 215 6.18 -2.00 -16.33
N GLU A 216 7.18 -1.48 -17.06
CA GLU A 216 7.41 -1.81 -18.47
C GLU A 216 7.79 -3.28 -18.65
N LYS A 217 8.71 -3.81 -17.83
CA LYS A 217 9.17 -5.21 -17.95
C LYS A 217 8.05 -6.22 -17.76
N TYR A 218 7.20 -6.00 -16.77
CA TYR A 218 6.15 -6.96 -16.41
C TYR A 218 4.79 -6.66 -17.06
N ASP A 219 4.66 -5.53 -17.77
CA ASP A 219 3.43 -5.10 -18.44
C ASP A 219 2.21 -5.06 -17.49
N ILE A 220 2.40 -4.36 -16.37
CA ILE A 220 1.36 -4.08 -15.39
C ILE A 220 0.83 -2.65 -15.54
N ASP A 221 -0.32 -2.38 -14.93
CA ASP A 221 -1.10 -1.15 -15.14
C ASP A 221 -0.77 -0.05 -14.14
N GLY A 222 0.01 -0.33 -13.10
CA GLY A 222 0.35 0.69 -12.12
C GLY A 222 1.05 0.15 -10.87
N ILE A 223 1.23 1.06 -9.92
CA ILE A 223 1.84 0.78 -8.61
C ILE A 223 1.01 1.36 -7.48
N GLU A 224 1.18 0.77 -6.31
CA GLU A 224 0.81 1.38 -5.04
C GLU A 224 2.06 1.69 -4.22
N MET A 225 2.14 2.88 -3.62
CA MET A 225 3.15 3.16 -2.60
C MET A 225 2.57 2.91 -1.20
N PHE A 226 3.06 1.85 -0.56
CA PHE A 226 2.67 1.47 0.80
C PHE A 226 3.77 1.89 1.79
N TRP A 227 3.79 3.18 2.14
CA TRP A 227 4.76 3.74 3.09
C TRP A 227 4.15 3.90 4.49
N MET A 228 4.53 3.02 5.44
CA MET A 228 4.12 3.11 6.85
C MET A 228 5.28 3.47 7.79
N TRP A 229 5.41 4.70 8.24
CA TRP A 229 4.76 5.90 7.74
C TRP A 229 5.85 6.94 7.41
N PRO A 230 5.66 7.80 6.39
CA PRO A 230 6.58 8.91 6.16
C PRO A 230 6.62 9.80 7.40
N ARG A 231 7.73 10.51 7.61
CA ARG A 231 7.87 11.49 8.69
C ARG A 231 7.61 12.88 8.14
N TYR A 232 7.37 13.85 9.03
CA TYR A 232 7.22 15.27 8.68
C TYR A 232 8.32 15.76 7.72
N ARG A 233 9.58 15.41 7.98
CA ARG A 233 10.75 15.77 7.16
C ARG A 233 10.74 15.20 5.74
N ASP A 234 9.96 14.15 5.49
CA ASP A 234 9.89 13.48 4.19
C ASP A 234 8.86 14.13 3.26
N LYS A 235 7.98 15.01 3.78
CA LYS A 235 6.81 15.58 3.09
C LYS A 235 7.11 16.10 1.67
N ASN A 236 8.02 17.07 1.54
CA ASN A 236 8.27 17.73 0.26
C ASN A 236 8.93 16.77 -0.73
N ASN A 237 9.91 16.00 -0.26
CA ASN A 237 10.61 15.00 -1.05
C ASN A 237 9.68 13.87 -1.53
N TYR A 238 8.71 13.47 -0.71
CA TYR A 238 7.73 12.47 -1.09
C TYR A 238 6.78 13.03 -2.17
N LEU A 239 6.32 14.27 -2.04
CA LEU A 239 5.51 14.92 -3.07
C LEU A 239 6.27 15.05 -4.39
N MET A 240 7.52 15.54 -4.36
CA MET A 240 8.36 15.63 -5.56
C MET A 240 8.55 14.25 -6.21
N PHE A 241 8.80 13.21 -5.41
CA PHE A 241 8.91 11.84 -5.91
C PHE A 241 7.65 11.38 -6.65
N ILE A 242 6.46 11.63 -6.08
CA ILE A 242 5.19 11.23 -6.71
C ILE A 242 4.92 12.03 -8.00
N GLN A 243 5.27 13.32 -8.04
CA GLN A 243 5.17 14.15 -9.25
C GLN A 243 6.14 13.68 -10.35
N GLU A 244 7.39 13.40 -9.98
CA GLU A 244 8.42 12.84 -10.88
C GLU A 244 7.99 11.46 -11.41
N LEU A 245 7.37 10.63 -10.57
CA LEU A 245 6.82 9.34 -10.98
C LEU A 245 5.65 9.48 -11.96
N ARG A 246 4.69 10.37 -11.68
CA ARG A 246 3.57 10.66 -12.60
C ARG A 246 4.10 11.11 -13.97
N TYR A 247 5.04 12.06 -13.98
CA TYR A 247 5.66 12.51 -15.22
C TYR A 247 6.33 11.36 -15.98
N ALA A 248 7.10 10.51 -15.29
CA ALA A 248 7.77 9.38 -15.92
C ALA A 248 6.79 8.32 -16.46
N PHE A 249 5.65 8.12 -15.80
CA PHE A 249 4.57 7.27 -16.30
C PHE A 249 3.87 7.86 -17.53
N THR A 250 3.65 9.18 -17.58
CA THR A 250 3.14 9.84 -18.80
C THR A 250 4.11 9.68 -19.97
N GLU A 251 5.43 9.83 -19.75
CA GLU A 251 6.43 9.58 -20.78
C GLU A 251 6.44 8.10 -21.25
N LEU A 252 6.34 7.15 -20.31
CA LEU A 252 6.24 5.72 -20.65
C LEU A 252 4.97 5.41 -21.45
N GLN A 253 3.83 5.99 -21.07
CA GLN A 253 2.55 5.83 -21.77
C GLN A 253 2.68 6.29 -23.22
N ASN A 254 3.25 7.48 -23.45
CA ASN A 254 3.50 8.02 -24.77
C ASN A 254 4.45 7.12 -25.57
N LYS A 255 5.55 6.66 -24.96
CA LYS A 255 6.51 5.75 -25.59
C LYS A 255 5.86 4.45 -26.07
N LEU A 256 4.93 3.90 -25.28
CA LEU A 256 4.25 2.64 -25.58
C LEU A 256 2.98 2.82 -26.45
N ASN A 257 2.59 4.05 -26.78
CA ASN A 257 1.29 4.36 -27.38
C ASN A 257 0.11 3.75 -26.59
N ARG A 258 0.25 3.72 -25.26
CA ARG A 258 -0.75 3.12 -24.37
C ARG A 258 -1.94 4.08 -24.23
N LYS A 259 -3.15 3.57 -24.44
CA LYS A 259 -4.39 4.37 -24.37
C LYS A 259 -4.77 4.80 -22.96
N GLU A 260 -4.48 3.95 -21.98
CA GLU A 260 -4.85 4.17 -20.59
C GLU A 260 -3.65 4.61 -19.77
N ASP A 261 -3.88 5.56 -18.87
CA ASP A 261 -2.85 6.04 -17.95
C ASP A 261 -2.39 4.91 -17.01
N PHE A 262 -1.11 4.94 -16.64
CA PHE A 262 -0.63 4.11 -15.54
C PHE A 262 -1.19 4.63 -14.21
N VAL A 263 -1.64 3.70 -13.38
CA VAL A 263 -2.26 3.97 -12.09
C VAL A 263 -1.20 4.18 -11.01
N ILE A 264 -1.35 5.24 -10.22
CA ILE A 264 -0.59 5.48 -8.99
C ILE A 264 -1.59 5.56 -7.85
N SER A 265 -1.52 4.61 -6.91
CA SER A 265 -2.24 4.72 -5.64
C SER A 265 -1.28 4.86 -4.46
N LEU A 266 -1.74 5.51 -3.38
CA LEU A 266 -0.97 5.63 -2.14
C LEU A 266 -1.78 5.11 -0.96
N VAL A 267 -1.10 4.50 0.01
CA VAL A 267 -1.72 4.19 1.31
C VAL A 267 -1.55 5.37 2.26
N ALA A 268 -2.64 5.78 2.91
CA ALA A 268 -2.69 6.84 3.92
C ALA A 268 -3.27 6.32 5.24
N SER A 269 -3.05 7.04 6.34
CA SER A 269 -3.60 6.70 7.67
C SER A 269 -4.42 7.83 8.26
N SER A 270 -4.91 7.62 9.48
CA SER A 270 -5.47 8.64 10.35
C SER A 270 -4.46 9.72 10.79
N ASN A 271 -3.15 9.54 10.56
CA ASN A 271 -2.17 10.58 10.89
C ASN A 271 -2.16 11.69 9.82
N LEU A 272 -3.05 12.67 10.03
CA LEU A 272 -3.35 13.77 9.10
C LEU A 272 -2.14 14.66 8.81
N ASN A 273 -1.14 14.67 9.71
CA ASN A 273 0.11 15.40 9.54
C ASN A 273 1.05 14.77 8.49
N LEU A 274 0.71 13.63 7.89
CA LEU A 274 1.62 13.01 6.91
C LEU A 274 1.34 13.42 5.47
N LEU A 275 0.14 13.94 5.20
CA LEU A 275 -0.29 14.43 3.89
C LEU A 275 -0.70 15.90 3.97
N PHE A 276 0.19 16.77 4.47
CA PHE A 276 -0.10 18.21 4.58
C PHE A 276 -0.52 18.84 3.25
N ASN A 277 0.13 18.45 2.14
CA ASN A 277 -0.15 18.92 0.78
C ASN A 277 -1.05 17.93 0.03
N LEU A 278 -2.07 17.38 0.70
CA LEU A 278 -2.94 16.35 0.12
C LEU A 278 -3.50 16.73 -1.26
N VAL A 279 -3.91 18.00 -1.43
CA VAL A 279 -4.41 18.52 -2.72
C VAL A 279 -3.36 18.41 -3.82
N GLU A 280 -2.09 18.67 -3.53
CA GLU A 280 -1.01 18.55 -4.52
C GLU A 280 -0.71 17.09 -4.88
N PHE A 281 -0.80 16.15 -3.92
CA PHE A 281 -0.70 14.73 -4.22
C PHE A 281 -1.82 14.26 -5.16
N LEU A 282 -3.06 14.75 -4.98
CA LEU A 282 -4.22 14.34 -5.78
C LEU A 282 -4.09 14.65 -7.28
N ASN A 283 -3.24 15.62 -7.64
CA ASN A 283 -2.93 15.93 -9.04
C ASN A 283 -2.04 14.87 -9.71
N SER A 284 -1.35 14.03 -8.93
CA SER A 284 -0.42 13.01 -9.43
C SER A 284 -0.85 11.58 -9.07
N VAL A 285 -1.82 11.42 -8.17
CA VAL A 285 -2.30 10.15 -7.62
C VAL A 285 -3.73 9.88 -8.09
N ASP A 286 -4.01 8.65 -8.49
CA ASP A 286 -5.33 8.22 -8.95
C ASP A 286 -6.29 7.93 -7.81
N PHE A 287 -5.83 7.26 -6.75
CA PHE A 287 -6.61 7.09 -5.53
C PHE A 287 -5.74 6.80 -4.30
N PHE A 288 -6.34 6.98 -3.12
CA PHE A 288 -5.76 6.66 -1.83
C PHE A 288 -6.50 5.49 -1.19
N GLY A 289 -5.77 4.53 -0.63
CA GLY A 289 -6.33 3.55 0.30
C GLY A 289 -6.16 4.05 1.73
N ILE A 290 -7.26 4.20 2.48
CA ILE A 290 -7.23 4.68 3.86
C ILE A 290 -7.11 3.48 4.81
N TYR A 291 -5.91 3.30 5.37
CA TYR A 291 -5.55 2.21 6.27
C TYR A 291 -5.80 2.61 7.73
N LEU A 292 -6.77 1.94 8.36
CA LEU A 292 -7.22 2.20 9.73
C LEU A 292 -7.20 0.94 10.61
N PHE A 293 -6.25 0.03 10.36
CA PHE A 293 -6.09 -1.15 11.21
C PHE A 293 -5.47 -0.73 12.54
N ASN A 294 -5.95 -1.32 13.63
CA ASN A 294 -5.54 -0.98 14.97
C ASN A 294 -4.13 -1.51 15.24
N SER A 295 -3.24 -0.69 15.84
CA SER A 295 -1.93 -1.19 16.24
C SER A 295 -2.10 -2.09 17.46
N TYR A 296 -2.02 -3.39 17.23
CA TYR A 296 -2.39 -4.52 18.10
C TYR A 296 -1.79 -4.60 19.52
N SER A 297 -1.05 -3.61 20.01
CA SER A 297 -0.32 -3.71 21.28
C SER A 297 -1.06 -3.19 22.51
N TYR A 298 -1.73 -2.02 22.45
CA TYR A 298 -2.24 -1.34 23.66
C TYR A 298 -3.77 -1.32 23.80
N GLN A 299 -4.48 -1.61 22.72
CA GLN A 299 -5.94 -1.48 22.67
C GLN A 299 -6.55 -2.65 21.92
N VAL A 300 -7.58 -3.22 22.50
CA VAL A 300 -8.50 -4.17 21.87
C VAL A 300 -9.53 -3.36 21.10
N GLY A 301 -9.84 -3.76 19.87
CA GLY A 301 -10.86 -3.08 19.08
C GLY A 301 -10.73 -3.37 17.60
N PRO A 302 -11.79 -3.14 16.83
CA PRO A 302 -11.88 -3.55 15.44
C PRO A 302 -10.94 -2.80 14.50
N ASP A 303 -10.59 -3.46 13.40
CA ASP A 303 -9.96 -2.85 12.25
C ASP A 303 -11.00 -2.09 11.41
N SER A 304 -10.68 -0.86 10.99
CA SER A 304 -11.54 -0.03 10.13
C SER A 304 -13.03 0.03 10.54
N PRO A 305 -13.36 0.37 11.81
CA PRO A 305 -14.74 0.62 12.24
C PRO A 305 -15.38 1.76 11.43
N LEU A 306 -16.68 1.70 11.12
CA LEU A 306 -17.34 2.82 10.44
C LEU A 306 -17.42 4.04 11.34
N TYR A 307 -17.81 3.84 12.59
CA TYR A 307 -18.03 4.90 13.58
C TYR A 307 -17.42 4.50 14.93
N GLY A 308 -17.33 5.46 15.86
CA GLY A 308 -16.86 5.24 17.24
C GLY A 308 -15.34 5.11 17.37
N GLY A 309 -14.84 4.82 18.58
CA GLY A 309 -13.42 4.47 18.79
C GLY A 309 -12.45 5.62 18.85
N GLY A 310 -12.98 6.84 19.04
CA GLY A 310 -12.21 8.08 18.95
C GLY A 310 -11.88 8.41 17.50
N SER A 311 -10.84 9.25 17.29
CA SER A 311 -10.50 9.86 16.00
C SER A 311 -9.85 8.95 14.96
N ARG A 312 -10.22 7.67 14.95
CA ARG A 312 -9.59 6.62 14.13
C ARG A 312 -10.58 5.76 13.35
N ASN A 313 -11.86 6.15 13.29
CA ASN A 313 -12.86 5.47 12.47
C ASN A 313 -12.88 5.96 11.02
N VAL A 314 -13.50 5.16 10.15
CA VAL A 314 -13.65 5.46 8.73
C VAL A 314 -14.38 6.78 8.54
N ASP A 315 -15.47 7.04 9.27
CA ASP A 315 -16.28 8.22 9.03
C ASP A 315 -15.55 9.54 9.27
N GLU A 316 -14.92 9.68 10.42
CA GLU A 316 -14.17 10.88 10.77
C GLU A 316 -12.99 11.12 9.82
N ILE A 317 -12.26 10.06 9.46
CA ILE A 317 -11.08 10.18 8.58
C ILE A 317 -11.49 10.47 7.13
N MET A 318 -12.53 9.82 6.61
CA MET A 318 -13.03 10.08 5.27
C MET A 318 -13.63 11.48 5.18
N LYS A 319 -14.43 11.90 6.18
CA LYS A 319 -14.93 13.26 6.29
C LYS A 319 -13.81 14.29 6.24
N TYR A 320 -12.74 14.09 7.03
CA TYR A 320 -11.59 14.99 7.02
C TYR A 320 -10.96 15.09 5.62
N TYR A 321 -10.61 13.94 5.03
CA TYR A 321 -9.92 13.92 3.74
C TYR A 321 -10.77 14.51 2.62
N ILE A 322 -12.07 14.22 2.62
CA ILE A 322 -13.00 14.66 1.60
C ILE A 322 -13.31 16.15 1.76
N CYS A 323 -13.59 16.64 2.97
CA CYS A 323 -13.80 18.07 3.20
C CYS A 323 -12.56 18.91 2.88
N LYS A 324 -11.36 18.37 3.11
CA LYS A 324 -10.10 19.06 2.78
C LYS A 324 -9.82 19.13 1.28
N THR A 325 -10.37 18.22 0.47
CA THR A 325 -9.95 18.03 -0.93
C THR A 325 -11.05 18.22 -1.95
N GLY A 326 -12.30 18.10 -1.56
CA GLY A 326 -13.46 18.10 -2.44
C GLY A 326 -13.50 16.92 -3.43
N GLN A 327 -12.79 15.81 -3.15
CA GLN A 327 -12.62 14.71 -4.10
C GLN A 327 -12.92 13.32 -3.50
N PRO A 328 -14.17 13.02 -3.12
CA PRO A 328 -14.54 11.71 -2.56
C PRO A 328 -14.20 10.53 -3.48
N SER A 329 -14.26 10.72 -4.81
CA SER A 329 -13.88 9.70 -5.79
C SER A 329 -12.41 9.28 -5.73
N LYS A 330 -11.54 10.01 -5.03
CA LYS A 330 -10.10 9.73 -4.90
C LYS A 330 -9.76 8.86 -3.68
N PHE A 331 -10.74 8.45 -2.88
CA PHE A 331 -10.49 7.68 -1.66
C PHE A 331 -11.18 6.31 -1.71
N ASN A 332 -10.49 5.30 -1.17
CA ASN A 332 -11.04 3.99 -0.86
C ASN A 332 -10.94 3.74 0.64
N ILE A 333 -11.94 3.10 1.22
CA ILE A 333 -11.80 2.49 2.55
C ILE A 333 -11.00 1.20 2.42
N ILE A 334 -10.10 0.90 3.37
CA ILE A 334 -9.45 -0.41 3.46
C ILE A 334 -10.16 -1.25 4.51
N ILE A 335 -10.56 -2.47 4.15
CA ILE A 335 -11.18 -3.47 5.02
C ILE A 335 -10.33 -4.75 5.08
N SER A 336 -10.58 -5.59 6.08
CA SER A 336 -9.82 -6.80 6.32
C SER A 336 -10.66 -8.06 6.15
N PHE A 337 -10.14 -9.08 5.46
CA PHE A 337 -10.70 -10.43 5.36
C PHE A 337 -10.06 -11.40 6.37
N HIS A 338 -9.31 -10.88 7.34
CA HIS A 338 -9.01 -11.58 8.58
C HIS A 338 -9.79 -10.97 9.72
N ALA A 339 -10.10 -11.82 10.68
CA ALA A 339 -10.49 -11.41 12.01
C ALA A 339 -9.25 -11.11 12.86
N THR A 340 -9.41 -10.27 13.87
CA THR A 340 -8.38 -9.96 14.87
C THR A 340 -8.89 -10.44 16.22
N TYR A 341 -8.10 -11.26 16.93
CA TYR A 341 -8.49 -11.81 18.24
C TYR A 341 -7.48 -11.57 19.36
N TRP A 342 -8.02 -11.50 20.57
CA TRP A 342 -7.31 -11.30 21.83
C TRP A 342 -7.73 -12.32 22.88
N GLU A 343 -6.79 -12.72 23.74
CA GLU A 343 -7.05 -13.49 24.96
C GLU A 343 -6.84 -12.65 26.21
N GLY A 344 -7.68 -12.89 27.23
CA GLY A 344 -7.55 -12.24 28.53
C GLY A 344 -7.93 -10.77 28.48
N THR A 345 -8.92 -10.42 27.66
CA THR A 345 -9.55 -9.09 27.70
C THR A 345 -10.60 -9.13 28.81
N ASP A 346 -10.33 -8.50 29.95
CA ASP A 346 -11.06 -8.76 31.21
C ASP A 346 -12.50 -8.20 31.28
N LEU A 347 -13.11 -7.77 30.18
CA LEU A 347 -14.48 -7.25 30.20
C LEU A 347 -15.35 -7.78 29.03
N PRO A 348 -16.56 -8.32 29.32
CA PRO A 348 -17.58 -8.50 28.30
C PRO A 348 -17.99 -7.16 27.66
N LEU A 349 -18.49 -7.25 26.43
CA LEU A 349 -19.56 -6.33 25.99
C LEU A 349 -20.85 -6.80 26.66
N ARG A 350 -21.42 -5.97 27.53
CA ARG A 350 -22.70 -6.26 28.21
C ARG A 350 -23.86 -6.21 27.22
N ASP A 351 -23.82 -5.23 26.32
CA ASP A 351 -24.75 -5.00 25.22
C ASP A 351 -24.08 -4.15 24.13
N ASP A 352 -24.82 -3.83 23.07
CA ASP A 352 -24.31 -3.05 21.93
C ASP A 352 -24.09 -1.55 22.21
N SER A 353 -24.41 -1.08 23.43
CA SER A 353 -24.08 0.28 23.87
C SER A 353 -22.68 0.37 24.50
N ASP A 354 -22.11 -0.77 24.90
CA ASP A 354 -20.77 -0.81 25.47
C ASP A 354 -19.71 -0.45 24.42
N ASN A 355 -18.74 0.36 24.81
CA ASN A 355 -17.61 0.67 23.95
C ASN A 355 -16.83 -0.62 23.58
N ILE A 356 -16.76 -0.94 22.28
CA ILE A 356 -15.99 -2.08 21.74
C ILE A 356 -14.47 -1.95 21.89
N TRP A 357 -13.96 -0.73 22.08
CA TRP A 357 -12.56 -0.48 22.39
C TRP A 357 -12.28 -0.69 23.87
N LYS A 358 -11.33 -1.58 24.18
CA LYS A 358 -10.90 -1.86 25.56
C LYS A 358 -9.38 -1.73 25.69
N VAL A 359 -8.90 -1.50 26.91
CA VAL A 359 -7.47 -1.59 27.22
C VAL A 359 -7.05 -3.06 27.08
N ASN A 360 -5.90 -3.30 26.44
CA ASN A 360 -5.34 -4.64 26.35
C ASN A 360 -4.57 -4.99 27.64
N GLU A 361 -5.29 -5.34 28.71
CA GLU A 361 -4.71 -5.59 30.04
C GLU A 361 -3.76 -6.81 30.08
N SER A 362 -4.01 -7.83 29.26
CA SER A 362 -3.16 -9.01 29.18
C SER A 362 -1.77 -8.72 28.60
N GLY A 363 -1.61 -7.60 27.88
CA GLY A 363 -0.39 -7.23 27.17
C GLY A 363 -0.01 -8.18 26.02
N ARG A 364 -0.84 -9.20 25.73
CA ARG A 364 -0.62 -10.13 24.62
C ARG A 364 -0.92 -9.44 23.30
N LEU A 365 -0.09 -9.70 22.29
CA LEU A 365 -0.37 -9.20 20.94
C LEU A 365 -1.63 -9.87 20.39
N ALA A 366 -2.43 -9.09 19.66
CA ALA A 366 -3.54 -9.65 18.90
C ALA A 366 -3.05 -10.64 17.84
N VAL A 367 -3.92 -11.60 17.50
CA VAL A 367 -3.66 -12.59 16.44
C VAL A 367 -4.63 -12.34 15.29
N ALA A 368 -4.10 -12.19 14.08
CA ALA A 368 -4.89 -12.17 12.86
C ALA A 368 -5.22 -13.62 12.43
N LEU A 369 -6.51 -13.91 12.23
CA LEU A 369 -7.02 -15.19 11.74
C LEU A 369 -7.79 -14.97 10.45
N ARG A 370 -7.40 -15.64 9.37
CA ARG A 370 -8.05 -15.51 8.07
C ARG A 370 -9.50 -15.96 8.18
N TRP A 371 -10.42 -15.32 7.46
CA TRP A 371 -11.84 -15.71 7.45
C TRP A 371 -12.02 -17.22 7.25
N ARG A 372 -11.33 -17.78 6.24
CA ARG A 372 -11.38 -19.23 5.94
C ARG A 372 -10.85 -20.14 7.06
N GLU A 373 -10.01 -19.64 7.96
CA GLU A 373 -9.39 -20.43 9.03
C GLU A 373 -10.22 -20.42 10.33
N LEU A 374 -11.20 -19.51 10.45
CA LEU A 374 -12.02 -19.39 11.66
C LEU A 374 -12.65 -20.71 12.11
N PRO A 375 -13.26 -21.54 11.23
CA PRO A 375 -13.81 -22.83 11.63
C PRO A 375 -12.75 -23.81 12.14
N HIS A 376 -11.56 -23.82 11.52
CA HIS A 376 -10.43 -24.67 11.96
C HIS A 376 -9.94 -24.29 13.36
N HIS A 377 -10.02 -23.00 13.71
CA HIS A 377 -9.71 -22.49 15.05
C HIS A 377 -10.89 -22.56 16.04
N LYS A 378 -11.93 -23.33 15.71
CA LYS A 378 -13.13 -23.56 16.54
C LYS A 378 -13.90 -22.29 16.88
N TRP A 379 -13.85 -21.28 16.02
CA TRP A 379 -14.77 -20.15 16.09
C TRP A 379 -16.08 -20.56 15.40
N ASN A 380 -17.17 -20.66 16.16
CA ASN A 380 -18.48 -20.87 15.56
C ASN A 380 -19.00 -19.54 15.01
N LEU A 381 -19.23 -19.48 13.69
CA LEU A 381 -19.74 -18.29 13.02
C LEU A 381 -21.19 -17.95 13.44
N GLU A 382 -21.95 -18.91 13.96
CA GLU A 382 -23.28 -18.65 14.54
C GLU A 382 -23.22 -17.76 15.79
N ASN A 383 -22.05 -17.65 16.43
CA ASN A 383 -21.83 -16.79 17.60
C ASN A 383 -21.45 -15.35 17.24
N ILE A 384 -21.41 -15.01 15.94
CA ILE A 384 -21.16 -13.64 15.51
C ILE A 384 -22.29 -12.74 16.02
N LYS A 385 -21.87 -11.68 16.71
CA LYS A 385 -22.72 -10.57 17.16
C LYS A 385 -22.35 -9.32 16.38
N PHE A 386 -23.30 -8.39 16.31
CA PHE A 386 -23.14 -7.16 15.55
C PHE A 386 -23.17 -5.94 16.47
N HIS A 387 -22.05 -5.22 16.56
CA HIS A 387 -21.95 -4.01 17.35
C HIS A 387 -22.52 -2.82 16.57
N ASN A 388 -23.78 -2.46 16.85
CA ASN A 388 -24.54 -1.51 16.03
C ASN A 388 -23.95 -0.09 16.02
N LEU A 389 -23.29 0.35 17.09
CA LEU A 389 -22.68 1.69 17.14
C LEU A 389 -21.52 1.85 16.16
N THR A 390 -20.73 0.81 15.92
CA THR A 390 -19.49 0.89 15.12
C THR A 390 -19.61 0.20 13.77
N LYS A 391 -20.74 -0.51 13.58
CA LYS A 391 -21.03 -1.35 12.42
C LYS A 391 -19.96 -2.41 12.20
N THR A 392 -19.62 -3.11 13.28
CA THR A 392 -18.57 -4.13 13.28
C THR A 392 -19.09 -5.42 13.86
N SER A 393 -18.66 -6.54 13.29
CA SER A 393 -19.00 -7.86 13.77
C SER A 393 -17.93 -8.38 14.75
N TYR A 394 -18.37 -9.13 15.74
CA TYR A 394 -17.50 -9.65 16.80
C TYR A 394 -17.98 -10.98 17.33
N ILE A 395 -17.06 -11.76 17.91
CA ILE A 395 -17.37 -12.93 18.74
C ILE A 395 -16.76 -12.70 20.11
N TRP A 396 -17.55 -12.95 21.15
CA TRP A 396 -17.09 -12.89 22.54
C TRP A 396 -17.42 -14.20 23.24
N ILE A 397 -16.41 -14.83 23.83
CA ILE A 397 -16.54 -16.09 24.57
C ILE A 397 -16.05 -15.84 26.02
N PRO A 398 -16.95 -15.94 27.03
CA PRO A 398 -16.55 -15.84 28.42
C PRO A 398 -15.67 -17.02 28.85
N GLY A 399 -14.74 -16.78 29.76
CA GLY A 399 -13.99 -17.82 30.45
C GLY A 399 -12.81 -17.25 31.24
N PRO A 400 -11.99 -18.10 31.85
CA PRO A 400 -10.56 -17.86 31.98
C PRO A 400 -9.78 -18.72 30.96
N PRO A 401 -9.16 -18.14 29.90
CA PRO A 401 -9.20 -16.74 29.51
C PRO A 401 -10.46 -16.39 28.68
N THR A 402 -10.95 -15.16 28.82
CA THR A 402 -11.91 -14.58 27.87
C THR A 402 -11.27 -14.53 26.48
N ARG A 403 -12.06 -14.83 25.44
CA ARG A 403 -11.65 -14.67 24.04
C ARG A 403 -12.53 -13.64 23.37
N PHE A 404 -11.91 -12.67 22.72
CA PHE A 404 -12.61 -11.64 21.95
C PHE A 404 -12.06 -11.57 20.54
N LEU A 405 -12.94 -11.53 19.55
CA LEU A 405 -12.62 -11.51 18.12
C LEU A 405 -13.43 -10.40 17.46
N THR A 406 -12.80 -9.54 16.67
CA THR A 406 -13.49 -8.62 15.75
C THR A 406 -13.22 -9.04 14.33
N LEU A 407 -14.21 -8.91 13.45
CA LEU A 407 -14.12 -9.41 12.09
C LEU A 407 -15.06 -8.66 11.16
N GLU A 408 -14.81 -8.81 9.86
CA GLU A 408 -15.81 -8.57 8.84
C GLU A 408 -16.61 -9.87 8.59
N ASP A 409 -17.89 -9.69 8.29
CA ASP A 409 -18.85 -10.71 7.86
C ASP A 409 -19.80 -10.07 6.83
N GLU A 410 -20.79 -10.82 6.33
CA GLU A 410 -21.71 -10.26 5.35
C GLU A 410 -22.45 -9.00 5.85
N GLN A 411 -22.84 -8.95 7.13
CA GLN A 411 -23.60 -7.82 7.67
C GLN A 411 -22.75 -6.55 7.75
N SER A 412 -21.57 -6.63 8.36
CA SER A 412 -20.64 -5.49 8.48
C SER A 412 -20.17 -4.99 7.11
N LEU A 413 -19.92 -5.89 6.16
CA LEU A 413 -19.55 -5.52 4.80
C LEU A 413 -20.69 -4.83 4.03
N ARG A 414 -21.95 -5.25 4.22
CA ARG A 414 -23.11 -4.54 3.64
C ARG A 414 -23.23 -3.11 4.17
N GLU A 415 -22.99 -2.90 5.46
CA GLU A 415 -22.98 -1.54 6.04
C GLU A 415 -21.85 -0.70 5.45
N LYS A 416 -20.66 -1.28 5.22
CA LYS A 416 -19.53 -0.58 4.59
C LYS A 416 -19.75 -0.28 3.10
N ASN A 417 -20.37 -1.19 2.36
CA ASN A 417 -20.80 -0.93 0.99
C ASN A 417 -21.80 0.23 0.93
N ARG A 418 -22.82 0.19 1.79
CA ARG A 418 -23.80 1.26 1.90
C ARG A 418 -23.13 2.58 2.27
N TYR A 419 -22.21 2.57 3.22
CA TYR A 419 -21.43 3.74 3.60
C TYR A 419 -20.69 4.35 2.40
N VAL A 420 -20.05 3.52 1.57
CA VAL A 420 -19.34 3.95 0.37
C VAL A 420 -20.29 4.56 -0.68
N ALA A 421 -21.47 3.98 -0.86
CA ALA A 421 -22.50 4.53 -1.75
C ALA A 421 -23.05 5.87 -1.20
N ASP A 422 -23.52 5.89 0.05
CA ASP A 422 -24.17 7.02 0.71
C ASP A 422 -23.26 8.25 0.81
N HIS A 423 -21.94 8.04 0.93
CA HIS A 423 -20.93 9.11 1.02
C HIS A 423 -20.19 9.37 -0.29
N ASN A 424 -20.62 8.74 -1.39
CA ASN A 424 -20.02 8.85 -2.72
C ASN A 424 -18.49 8.55 -2.75
N ILE A 425 -18.04 7.67 -1.87
CA ILE A 425 -16.63 7.29 -1.76
C ILE A 425 -16.20 6.51 -3.01
N GLY A 426 -14.95 6.68 -3.42
CA GLY A 426 -14.43 6.13 -4.68
C GLY A 426 -14.27 4.61 -4.72
N GLY A 427 -14.27 3.91 -3.59
CA GLY A 427 -14.26 2.45 -3.59
C GLY A 427 -13.89 1.78 -2.26
N ILE A 428 -13.62 0.48 -2.37
CA ILE A 428 -13.22 -0.41 -1.27
C ILE A 428 -11.95 -1.15 -1.68
N THR A 429 -11.06 -1.35 -0.71
CA THR A 429 -9.84 -2.13 -0.87
C THR A 429 -9.79 -3.21 0.21
N MET A 430 -9.55 -4.47 -0.18
CA MET A 430 -9.63 -5.62 0.72
C MET A 430 -8.26 -6.23 0.99
N TRP A 431 -7.89 -6.31 2.27
CA TRP A 431 -6.70 -6.99 2.78
C TRP A 431 -7.06 -8.37 3.37
N THR A 432 -6.66 -9.49 2.80
CA THR A 432 -6.32 -9.72 1.38
C THR A 432 -7.33 -10.72 0.83
N ILE A 433 -7.60 -10.68 -0.47
CA ILE A 433 -8.72 -11.46 -1.07
C ILE A 433 -8.49 -12.97 -0.96
N ASP A 434 -7.24 -13.37 -0.85
CA ASP A 434 -6.77 -14.71 -0.58
C ASP A 434 -6.81 -15.05 0.92
N GLN A 435 -7.64 -14.38 1.73
CA GLN A 435 -8.02 -14.79 3.10
C GLN A 435 -9.51 -15.20 3.21
N ASP A 436 -10.31 -14.90 2.18
CA ASP A 436 -11.72 -15.29 2.05
C ASP A 436 -11.86 -16.81 1.84
N ASP A 437 -13.06 -17.35 2.00
CA ASP A 437 -13.34 -18.77 1.77
C ASP A 437 -13.48 -19.11 0.27
N ASP A 438 -13.59 -20.42 -0.02
CA ASP A 438 -13.72 -20.93 -1.39
C ASP A 438 -15.05 -20.54 -2.04
N ASP A 439 -16.07 -20.21 -1.23
CA ASP A 439 -17.34 -19.67 -1.67
C ASP A 439 -17.27 -18.16 -1.95
N HIS A 440 -16.16 -17.50 -1.60
CA HIS A 440 -15.95 -16.07 -1.74
C HIS A 440 -17.01 -15.26 -0.99
N THR A 441 -17.39 -15.72 0.22
CA THR A 441 -18.48 -15.16 1.03
C THR A 441 -18.32 -13.64 1.20
N LEU A 442 -17.13 -13.18 1.58
CA LEU A 442 -16.89 -11.76 1.83
C LEU A 442 -16.74 -10.97 0.52
N LEU A 443 -16.01 -11.50 -0.45
CA LEU A 443 -15.78 -10.84 -1.75
C LEU A 443 -17.08 -10.66 -2.54
N LYS A 444 -17.98 -11.64 -2.52
CA LYS A 444 -19.30 -11.52 -3.17
C LYS A 444 -20.07 -10.32 -2.62
N VAL A 445 -20.11 -10.16 -1.29
CA VAL A 445 -20.82 -9.04 -0.67
C VAL A 445 -20.24 -7.70 -1.11
N VAL A 446 -18.91 -7.56 -1.10
CA VAL A 446 -18.24 -6.30 -1.50
C VAL A 446 -18.41 -6.02 -2.99
N SER A 447 -18.23 -7.02 -3.85
CA SER A 447 -18.23 -6.85 -5.30
C SER A 447 -19.62 -6.70 -5.94
N SER A 448 -20.67 -7.27 -5.34
CA SER A 448 -22.03 -7.21 -5.88
C SER A 448 -22.83 -5.99 -5.43
N ALA A 449 -22.24 -5.08 -4.65
CA ALA A 449 -22.95 -3.93 -4.12
C ALA A 449 -23.24 -2.87 -5.19
N GLU A 450 -24.43 -2.28 -5.12
CA GLU A 450 -24.81 -1.14 -5.93
C GLU A 450 -24.15 0.13 -5.38
N LEU A 451 -22.92 0.39 -5.85
CA LEU A 451 -22.18 1.60 -5.47
C LEU A 451 -22.48 2.78 -6.41
N CYS A 452 -23.14 2.56 -7.55
CA CYS A 452 -23.36 3.58 -8.56
C CYS A 452 -24.71 4.28 -8.36
N THR A 453 -24.72 5.28 -7.48
CA THR A 453 -25.93 6.05 -7.11
C THR A 453 -26.43 7.04 -8.19
N GLY A 454 -25.71 7.18 -9.31
CA GLY A 454 -26.01 8.13 -10.39
C GLY A 454 -25.52 9.56 -10.15
N GLU A 455 -24.85 9.81 -9.01
CA GLU A 455 -24.33 11.12 -8.65
C GLU A 455 -23.01 11.46 -9.34
N GLU A 456 -22.70 12.75 -9.50
CA GLU A 456 -21.38 13.17 -9.98
C GLU A 456 -20.28 12.71 -9.02
N LYS A 457 -19.16 12.23 -9.57
CA LYS A 457 -18.06 11.57 -8.84
C LYS A 457 -17.53 12.36 -7.62
N ASN A 458 -17.60 13.69 -7.64
CA ASN A 458 -17.08 14.54 -6.58
C ASN A 458 -18.16 15.30 -5.80
N THR A 459 -19.42 14.87 -5.89
CA THR A 459 -20.49 15.34 -4.99
C THR A 459 -20.10 15.02 -3.55
N ILE A 460 -19.95 16.05 -2.72
CA ILE A 460 -19.60 15.92 -1.30
C ILE A 460 -20.86 15.64 -0.50
N LYS A 461 -20.84 14.54 0.27
CA LYS A 461 -21.96 14.08 1.12
C LYS A 461 -21.77 14.33 2.62
N TYR A 462 -20.66 14.95 2.97
CA TYR A 462 -20.40 15.37 4.34
C TYR A 462 -20.79 16.83 4.52
N ASN A 463 -21.24 17.16 5.74
CA ASN A 463 -21.31 18.53 6.17
C ASN A 463 -19.89 19.04 6.52
N CYS A 464 -19.28 19.77 5.57
CA CYS A 464 -17.97 20.39 5.73
C CYS A 464 -18.18 21.83 6.25
N HIS A 465 -17.81 22.06 7.50
CA HIS A 465 -17.84 23.37 8.14
C HIS A 465 -16.43 23.79 8.54
#